data_AF-A0A3E2JR70-F1
#
_entry.id   AF-A0A3E2JR70-F1
#
_cell.length_a   1.000
_cell.length_b   1.000
_cell.length_c   1.000
_cell.angle_alpha   90.00
_cell.angle_beta   90.00
_cell.angle_gamma   90.00
#
_symmetry.space_group_name_H-M   'P 1'
#
loop_
_entity.id
_entity.type
_entity.pdbx_description
1 polymer ?
#
loop_
_entity_poly.entity_id
_entity_poly.type
_entity_poly.pdbx_seq_one_letter_code
_entity_poly.pdbx_strand_id
1 'polypeptide(L)'
;MAKLKSVKIDGESIYIFNSAIYIFQSTAGSTLELTMIVSEIVLNKYGQEENLILEIELQDGGVINAIMHPQRLPDVLPQLHLYCEIDDIEEYGNINIVHENDSFPKIEEGITIQDIRKVEMPDEKLVLKLKLPIDQAEWLRSHKATLNEILKEAIYDYWRKREGEDT
;
A
#
# COMPACT_ATOMS: atom_id res chain seq x y z
N MET A 1 -13.46 -2.15 17.79
CA MET A 1 -13.30 -2.30 16.34
C MET A 1 -12.75 -3.69 16.08
N ALA A 2 -13.38 -4.43 15.16
CA ALA A 2 -12.80 -5.67 14.66
C ALA A 2 -11.39 -5.37 14.13
N LYS A 3 -10.42 -6.15 14.56
CA LYS A 3 -9.03 -6.03 14.10
C LYS A 3 -8.80 -7.08 13.03
N LEU A 4 -8.16 -6.68 11.94
CA LEU A 4 -7.72 -7.61 10.92
C LEU A 4 -6.54 -8.42 11.44
N LYS A 5 -6.50 -9.68 11.05
CA LYS A 5 -5.37 -10.58 11.23
C LYS A 5 -4.57 -10.71 9.94
N SER A 6 -5.24 -10.90 8.80
CA SER A 6 -4.62 -10.93 7.48
C SER A 6 -5.65 -10.66 6.38
N VAL A 7 -5.16 -10.24 5.21
CA VAL A 7 -5.98 -10.11 3.99
C VAL A 7 -5.24 -10.78 2.84
N LYS A 8 -6.01 -11.44 1.97
CA LYS A 8 -5.57 -11.77 0.63
C LYS A 8 -6.38 -11.00 -0.40
N ILE A 9 -5.71 -10.57 -1.46
CA ILE A 9 -6.32 -9.94 -2.62
C ILE A 9 -6.03 -10.84 -3.82
N ASP A 10 -7.07 -11.33 -4.47
CA ASP A 10 -7.01 -12.27 -5.60
C ASP A 10 -6.15 -13.52 -5.30
N GLY A 11 -6.25 -14.01 -4.07
CA GLY A 11 -5.52 -15.18 -3.57
C GLY A 11 -4.08 -14.88 -3.10
N GLU A 12 -3.57 -13.67 -3.24
CA GLU A 12 -2.24 -13.27 -2.79
C GLU A 12 -2.28 -12.58 -1.42
N SER A 13 -1.45 -13.03 -0.47
CA SER A 13 -1.31 -12.37 0.83
C SER A 13 -0.54 -11.07 0.70
N ILE A 14 -1.08 -10.00 1.30
CA ILE A 14 -0.44 -8.69 1.36
C ILE A 14 0.04 -8.36 2.78
N TYR A 15 1.09 -7.56 2.88
CA TYR A 15 1.52 -6.99 4.16
C TYR A 15 0.70 -5.74 4.46
N ILE A 16 0.15 -5.67 5.67
CA ILE A 16 -0.68 -4.56 6.15
C ILE A 16 0.04 -3.90 7.32
N PHE A 17 0.31 -2.61 7.21
CA PHE A 17 0.95 -1.84 8.28
C PHE A 17 -0.06 -1.45 9.37
N ASN A 18 -1.26 -1.07 8.95
CA ASN A 18 -2.42 -0.85 9.80
C ASN A 18 -3.68 -0.90 8.95
N SER A 19 -4.84 -1.08 9.58
CA SER A 19 -6.11 -1.20 8.88
C SER A 19 -7.29 -0.87 9.78
N ALA A 20 -8.40 -0.50 9.16
CA ALA A 20 -9.69 -0.41 9.79
C ALA A 20 -10.76 -1.04 8.90
N ILE A 21 -11.62 -1.85 9.51
CA ILE A 21 -12.84 -2.38 8.89
C ILE A 21 -14.04 -1.91 9.70
N TYR A 22 -15.04 -1.40 9.01
CA TYR A 22 -16.26 -0.88 9.61
C TYR A 22 -17.41 -0.96 8.61
N ILE A 23 -18.63 -0.87 9.14
CA ILE A 23 -19.84 -0.75 8.33
C ILE A 23 -20.21 0.73 8.31
N PHE A 24 -20.30 1.31 7.13
CA PHE A 24 -20.83 2.66 6.97
C PHE A 24 -22.32 2.58 6.67
N GLN A 25 -23.13 3.18 7.54
CA GLN A 25 -24.58 3.17 7.38
C GLN A 25 -25.10 4.58 7.08
N SER A 26 -25.75 4.71 5.92
CA SER A 26 -26.37 5.94 5.44
C SER A 26 -27.87 5.74 5.19
N THR A 27 -28.55 6.83 4.80
CA THR A 27 -29.96 6.76 4.37
C THR A 27 -30.15 6.03 3.03
N ALA A 28 -29.09 5.89 2.22
CA ALA A 28 -29.13 5.25 0.91
C ALA A 28 -28.86 3.73 0.97
N GLY A 29 -28.30 3.23 2.07
CA GLY A 29 -27.88 1.84 2.22
C GLY A 29 -26.69 1.71 3.17
N SER A 30 -26.18 0.49 3.27
CA SER A 30 -25.02 0.15 4.10
C SER A 30 -23.89 -0.40 3.24
N THR A 31 -22.66 -0.02 3.56
CA THR A 31 -21.45 -0.55 2.92
C THR A 31 -20.52 -1.15 3.97
N LEU A 32 -19.83 -2.22 3.59
CA LEU A 32 -18.67 -2.69 4.32
C LEU A 32 -17.46 -1.95 3.77
N GLU A 33 -16.77 -1.22 4.63
CA GLU A 33 -15.60 -0.40 4.31
C GLU A 33 -14.34 -1.03 4.92
N LEU A 34 -13.29 -1.15 4.11
CA LEU A 34 -11.97 -1.60 4.53
C LEU A 34 -10.93 -0.60 4.04
N THR A 35 -10.27 0.05 4.99
CA THR A 35 -9.11 0.90 4.71
C THR A 35 -7.85 0.23 5.25
N MET A 36 -6.80 0.17 4.42
CA MET A 36 -5.51 -0.44 4.78
C MET A 36 -4.35 0.44 4.35
N ILE A 37 -3.37 0.63 5.25
CA ILE A 37 -2.04 1.11 4.87
C ILE A 37 -1.25 -0.09 4.36
N VAL A 38 -0.81 0.02 3.11
CA VAL A 38 -0.09 -1.04 2.36
C VAL A 38 1.21 -0.46 1.80
N SER A 39 2.00 -1.24 1.07
CA SER A 39 3.16 -0.70 0.35
C SER A 39 2.73 0.07 -0.92
N GLU A 40 3.60 0.94 -1.43
CA GLU A 40 3.38 1.55 -2.75
C GLU A 40 3.24 0.49 -3.86
N ILE A 41 3.89 -0.67 -3.72
CA ILE A 41 3.81 -1.76 -4.70
C ILE A 41 2.39 -2.33 -4.74
N VAL A 42 1.83 -2.65 -3.56
CA VAL A 42 0.46 -3.17 -3.42
C VAL A 42 -0.56 -2.13 -3.91
N LEU A 43 -0.38 -0.86 -3.53
CA LEU A 43 -1.26 0.22 -4.00
C LEU A 43 -1.24 0.37 -5.52
N ASN A 44 -0.05 0.35 -6.13
CA ASN A 44 0.09 0.45 -7.59
C ASN A 44 -0.51 -0.76 -8.32
N LYS A 45 -0.46 -1.94 -7.71
CA LYS A 45 -1.01 -3.17 -8.29
C LYS A 45 -2.54 -3.21 -8.25
N TYR A 46 -3.15 -2.83 -7.13
CA TYR A 46 -4.58 -3.06 -6.91
C TYR A 46 -5.44 -1.79 -6.88
N GLY A 47 -4.84 -0.62 -6.61
CA GLY A 47 -5.59 0.63 -6.41
C GLY A 47 -6.21 1.22 -7.68
N GLN A 48 -5.95 0.64 -8.84
CA GLN A 48 -6.52 1.06 -10.13
C GLN A 48 -7.51 0.04 -10.71
N GLU A 49 -7.66 -1.12 -10.07
CA GLU A 49 -8.58 -2.17 -10.51
C GLU A 49 -10.04 -1.80 -10.20
N GLU A 50 -10.98 -2.37 -10.95
CA GLU A 50 -12.42 -2.12 -10.73
C GLU A 50 -13.01 -2.98 -9.61
N ASN A 51 -12.53 -4.22 -9.50
CA ASN A 51 -13.05 -5.24 -8.60
C ASN A 51 -11.88 -6.06 -8.07
N LEU A 52 -11.90 -6.35 -6.77
CA LEU A 52 -10.91 -7.18 -6.10
C LEU A 52 -11.62 -8.28 -5.33
N ILE A 53 -11.13 -9.51 -5.40
CA ILE A 53 -11.63 -10.62 -4.58
C ILE A 53 -10.83 -10.65 -3.29
N LEU A 54 -11.49 -10.39 -2.16
CA LEU A 54 -10.86 -10.35 -0.85
C LEU A 54 -11.21 -11.56 0.01
N GLU A 55 -10.19 -12.11 0.66
CA GLU A 55 -10.32 -12.99 1.82
C GLU A 55 -9.78 -12.24 3.05
N ILE A 56 -10.66 -11.80 3.95
CA ILE A 56 -10.31 -11.04 5.15
C ILE A 56 -10.45 -11.96 6.36
N GLU A 57 -9.35 -12.20 7.06
CA GLU A 57 -9.35 -12.91 8.34
C GLU A 57 -9.31 -11.89 9.49
N LEU A 58 -10.27 -11.97 10.40
CA LEU A 58 -10.37 -11.16 11.61
C LEU A 58 -9.62 -11.82 12.78
N GLN A 59 -9.23 -11.02 13.78
CA GLN A 59 -8.50 -11.53 14.96
C GLN A 59 -9.30 -12.52 15.81
N ASP A 60 -10.62 -12.47 15.76
CA ASP A 60 -11.51 -13.42 16.43
C ASP A 60 -11.68 -14.74 15.65
N GLY A 61 -11.03 -14.87 14.48
CA GLY A 61 -11.12 -16.02 13.60
C GLY A 61 -12.27 -15.95 12.59
N GLY A 62 -13.07 -14.87 12.58
CA GLY A 62 -14.04 -14.63 11.54
C GLY A 62 -13.38 -14.46 10.17
N VAL A 63 -14.01 -14.99 9.12
CA VAL A 63 -13.53 -14.87 7.74
C VAL A 63 -14.62 -14.23 6.90
N ILE A 64 -14.25 -13.17 6.18
CA ILE A 64 -15.13 -12.46 5.25
C ILE A 64 -14.57 -12.63 3.85
N ASN A 65 -15.38 -13.17 2.94
CA ASN A 65 -15.06 -13.24 1.53
C ASN A 65 -15.97 -12.26 0.80
N ALA A 66 -15.39 -11.29 0.11
CA ALA A 66 -16.15 -10.24 -0.56
C ALA A 66 -15.49 -9.82 -1.86
N ILE A 67 -16.30 -9.37 -2.81
CA ILE A 67 -15.81 -8.62 -3.96
C ILE A 67 -15.93 -7.15 -3.57
N MET A 68 -14.79 -6.45 -3.47
CA MET A 68 -14.77 -5.04 -3.07
C MET A 68 -14.21 -4.15 -4.18
N HIS A 69 -14.65 -2.91 -4.18
CA HIS A 69 -14.28 -1.89 -5.16
C HIS A 69 -13.30 -0.89 -4.55
N PRO A 70 -12.17 -0.59 -5.22
CA PRO A 70 -11.27 0.47 -4.77
C PRO A 70 -11.88 1.87 -4.89
N GLN A 71 -11.74 2.67 -3.83
CA GLN A 71 -12.02 4.11 -3.82
C GLN A 71 -10.72 4.88 -3.97
N ARG A 72 -10.75 5.91 -4.81
CA ARG A 72 -9.61 6.83 -4.99
C ARG A 72 -9.76 8.00 -4.04
N LEU A 73 -9.06 7.94 -2.92
CA LEU A 73 -8.93 9.05 -1.99
C LEU A 73 -7.52 9.63 -2.05
N PRO A 74 -7.36 10.95 -1.87
CA PRO A 74 -6.05 11.57 -1.81
C PRO A 74 -5.41 11.35 -0.44
N ASP A 75 -4.39 10.49 -0.37
CA ASP A 75 -3.73 10.13 0.89
C ASP A 75 -2.25 10.51 0.93
N VAL A 76 -1.74 10.74 2.14
CA VAL A 76 -0.32 11.04 2.40
C VAL A 76 0.53 9.77 2.41
N LEU A 77 -0.05 8.66 2.88
CA LEU A 77 0.56 7.33 2.87
C LEU A 77 -0.12 6.47 1.79
N PRO A 78 0.55 5.43 1.28
CA PRO A 78 -0.09 4.46 0.40
C PRO A 78 -1.23 3.73 1.12
N GLN A 79 -2.48 4.03 0.75
CA GLN A 79 -3.68 3.43 1.31
C GLN A 79 -4.55 2.78 0.23
N LEU A 80 -5.12 1.62 0.56
CA LEU A 80 -6.22 1.02 -0.20
C LEU A 80 -7.51 1.21 0.58
N HIS A 81 -8.43 1.97 0.00
CA HIS A 81 -9.80 2.13 0.47
C HIS A 81 -10.70 1.25 -0.37
N LEU A 82 -11.38 0.29 0.25
CA LEU A 82 -12.19 -0.70 -0.42
C LEU A 82 -13.59 -0.68 0.17
N TYR A 83 -14.61 -0.83 -0.68
CA TYR A 83 -16.00 -0.94 -0.23
C TYR A 83 -16.79 -1.99 -1.00
N CYS A 84 -17.83 -2.51 -0.38
CA CYS A 84 -18.90 -3.23 -1.07
C CYS A 84 -20.25 -2.90 -0.40
N GLU A 85 -21.32 -2.91 -1.18
CA GLU A 85 -22.67 -2.81 -0.64
C GLU A 85 -23.02 -4.09 0.14
N ILE A 86 -23.75 -3.94 1.24
CA ILE A 86 -24.23 -5.06 2.05
C ILE A 86 -25.73 -4.94 2.31
N ASP A 87 -26.43 -6.06 2.19
CA ASP A 87 -27.88 -6.13 2.37
C ASP A 87 -28.27 -6.33 3.85
N ASP A 88 -27.46 -7.09 4.60
CA ASP A 88 -27.71 -7.41 6.01
C ASP A 88 -26.48 -7.10 6.87
N ILE A 89 -26.63 -6.15 7.78
CA ILE A 89 -25.60 -5.72 8.72
C ILE A 89 -25.39 -6.79 9.82
N GLU A 90 -26.42 -7.59 10.13
CA GLU A 90 -26.37 -8.58 11.21
C GLU A 90 -25.37 -9.71 10.92
N GLU A 91 -25.11 -10.01 9.65
CA GLU A 91 -24.10 -10.99 9.22
C GLU A 91 -22.67 -10.61 9.67
N TYR A 92 -22.44 -9.34 9.98
CA TYR A 92 -21.13 -8.77 10.28
C TYR A 92 -20.96 -8.37 11.76
N GLY A 93 -21.77 -8.93 12.67
CA GLY A 93 -22.02 -8.42 14.03
C GLY A 93 -20.85 -7.98 14.92
N ASN A 94 -19.60 -8.38 14.65
CA ASN A 94 -18.41 -7.95 15.39
C ASN A 94 -17.78 -6.66 14.84
N ILE A 95 -18.25 -6.19 13.68
CA ILE A 95 -17.76 -5.02 12.96
C ILE A 95 -18.48 -3.77 13.45
N ASN A 96 -17.72 -2.70 13.63
CA ASN A 96 -18.26 -1.45 14.15
C ASN A 96 -19.10 -0.74 13.09
N ILE A 97 -20.26 -0.21 13.47
CA ILE A 97 -21.12 0.60 12.60
C ILE A 97 -20.79 2.08 12.82
N VAL A 98 -20.71 2.84 11.73
CA VAL A 98 -20.32 4.25 11.71
C VAL A 98 -21.32 5.01 10.83
N HIS A 99 -21.73 6.20 11.25
CA HIS A 99 -22.66 7.08 10.54
C HIS A 99 -21.96 8.33 9.97
N GLU A 100 -22.66 9.10 9.14
CA GLU A 100 -22.15 10.31 8.46
C GLU A 100 -21.50 11.34 9.39
N ASN A 101 -21.96 11.43 10.65
CA ASN A 101 -21.48 12.43 11.61
C ASN A 101 -20.42 11.90 12.58
N ASP A 102 -20.06 10.62 12.46
CA ASP A 102 -19.13 9.99 13.38
C ASP A 102 -17.68 10.24 13.00
N SER A 103 -16.78 10.07 13.96
CA SER A 103 -15.35 10.09 13.70
C SER A 103 -14.94 8.79 13.01
N PHE A 104 -14.37 8.91 11.82
CA PHE A 104 -13.82 7.77 11.09
C PHE A 104 -12.52 7.26 11.75
N PRO A 105 -12.23 5.96 11.64
CA PRO A 105 -10.97 5.40 12.12
C PRO A 105 -9.78 6.08 11.46
N LYS A 106 -8.78 6.50 12.25
CA LYS A 106 -7.49 7.00 11.76
C LYS A 106 -6.46 5.89 11.89
N ILE A 107 -5.83 5.50 10.79
CA ILE A 107 -4.91 4.36 10.77
C ILE A 107 -3.45 4.78 10.54
N GLU A 108 -3.21 6.05 10.25
CA GLU A 108 -1.92 6.64 9.93
C GLU A 108 -1.05 6.93 11.16
N GLU A 109 -1.64 6.93 12.34
CA GLU A 109 -0.95 7.33 13.57
C GLU A 109 0.25 6.40 13.85
N GLY A 110 1.45 7.00 13.90
CA GLY A 110 2.69 6.29 14.19
C GLY A 110 3.35 5.58 13.01
N ILE A 111 2.79 5.68 11.79
CA ILE A 111 3.39 5.08 10.58
C ILE A 111 4.00 6.17 9.70
N THR A 112 5.25 5.97 9.28
CA THR A 112 5.91 6.84 8.31
C THR A 112 6.12 6.13 6.97
N ILE A 113 6.24 6.90 5.90
CA ILE A 113 6.59 6.35 4.57
C ILE A 113 7.93 5.61 4.59
N GLN A 114 8.86 6.01 5.47
CA GLN A 114 10.15 5.33 5.60
C GLN A 114 10.01 3.95 6.23
N ASP A 115 9.05 3.76 7.14
CA ASP A 115 8.80 2.44 7.73
C ASP A 115 8.19 1.48 6.71
N ILE A 116 7.35 2.02 5.81
CA ILE A 116 6.78 1.27 4.69
C ILE A 116 7.89 0.78 3.74
N ARG A 117 8.77 1.70 3.34
CA ARG A 117 9.86 1.42 2.41
C ARG A 117 10.97 0.51 2.96
N LYS A 118 11.04 0.31 4.28
CA LYS A 118 11.92 -0.70 4.89
C LYS A 118 11.41 -2.13 4.64
N VAL A 119 10.11 -2.30 4.48
CA VAL A 119 9.49 -3.60 4.20
C VAL A 119 9.47 -3.86 2.69
N GLU A 120 9.00 -2.89 1.92
CA GLU A 120 8.94 -2.97 0.46
C GLU A 120 9.35 -1.64 -0.18
N MET A 121 10.49 -1.63 -0.86
CA MET A 121 10.97 -0.46 -1.61
C MET A 121 10.50 -0.57 -3.08
N PRO A 122 9.65 0.34 -3.58
CA PRO A 122 9.26 0.34 -4.98
C PRO A 122 10.44 0.77 -5.88
N ASP A 123 10.57 0.13 -7.04
CA ASP A 123 11.42 0.64 -8.12
C ASP A 123 10.69 1.77 -8.87
N GLU A 124 11.37 2.91 -9.05
CA GLU A 124 10.85 4.03 -9.82
C GLU A 124 11.66 4.25 -11.10
N LYS A 125 10.97 4.39 -12.23
CA LYS A 125 11.62 4.70 -13.51
C LYS A 125 11.92 6.19 -13.58
N LEU A 126 13.20 6.53 -13.68
CA LEU A 126 13.65 7.90 -13.89
C LEU A 126 14.55 8.02 -15.14
N VAL A 127 14.51 9.18 -15.79
CA VAL A 127 15.34 9.46 -16.98
C VAL A 127 16.43 10.44 -16.61
N LEU A 128 17.68 9.99 -16.71
CA LEU A 128 18.87 10.81 -16.44
C LEU A 128 19.47 11.36 -17.73
N LYS A 129 19.87 12.64 -17.72
CA LYS A 129 20.70 13.26 -18.75
C LYS A 129 22.07 13.58 -18.13
N LEU A 130 23.11 12.91 -18.62
CA LEU A 130 24.47 13.01 -18.08
C LEU A 130 25.44 13.59 -19.11
N LYS A 131 26.44 14.34 -18.65
CA LYS A 131 27.58 14.79 -19.45
C LYS A 131 28.84 14.15 -18.87
N LEU A 132 29.43 13.22 -19.62
CA LEU A 132 30.56 12.40 -19.18
C LEU A 132 31.72 12.49 -20.18
N PRO A 133 32.97 12.22 -19.75
CA PRO A 133 34.07 11.88 -20.63
C PRO A 133 33.70 10.80 -21.67
N ILE A 134 34.32 10.87 -22.85
CA ILE A 134 33.93 10.05 -24.00
C ILE A 134 34.09 8.54 -23.74
N ASP A 135 35.18 8.16 -23.09
CA ASP A 135 35.50 6.80 -22.68
C ASP A 135 34.47 6.23 -21.70
N GLN A 136 34.05 7.02 -20.71
CA GLN A 136 32.98 6.64 -19.78
C GLN A 136 31.63 6.49 -20.49
N ALA A 137 31.30 7.41 -21.41
CA ALA A 137 30.07 7.33 -22.19
C ALA A 137 30.03 6.09 -23.10
N GLU A 138 31.17 5.75 -23.72
CA GLU A 138 31.31 4.54 -24.53
C GLU A 138 31.20 3.27 -23.68
N TRP A 139 31.84 3.24 -22.52
CA TRP A 139 31.78 2.13 -21.59
C TRP A 139 30.35 1.89 -21.06
N LEU A 140 29.60 2.94 -20.69
CA LEU A 140 28.21 2.80 -20.25
C LEU A 140 27.29 2.30 -21.39
N ARG A 141 27.57 2.70 -22.64
CA ARG A 141 26.80 2.24 -23.80
C ARG A 141 27.02 0.76 -24.10
N SER A 142 28.18 0.18 -23.77
CA SER A 142 28.45 -1.25 -23.95
C SER A 142 27.91 -2.14 -22.83
N HIS A 143 27.54 -1.56 -21.68
CA HIS A 143 27.05 -2.29 -20.49
C HIS A 143 25.57 -1.99 -20.15
N LYS A 144 24.74 -1.69 -21.15
CA LYS A 144 23.32 -1.31 -20.94
C LYS A 144 22.51 -2.31 -20.11
N ALA A 145 22.77 -3.61 -20.25
CA ALA A 145 22.02 -4.65 -19.55
C ALA A 145 22.23 -4.63 -18.02
N THR A 146 23.36 -4.11 -17.55
CA THR A 146 23.74 -4.07 -16.14
C THR A 146 23.79 -2.65 -15.58
N LEU A 147 23.45 -1.64 -16.39
CA LEU A 147 23.58 -0.23 -16.04
C LEU A 147 22.75 0.15 -14.80
N ASN A 148 21.55 -0.43 -14.67
CA ASN A 148 20.70 -0.18 -13.50
C ASN A 148 21.39 -0.62 -12.20
N GLU A 149 21.98 -1.82 -12.18
CA GLU A 149 22.67 -2.33 -11.00
C GLU A 149 23.92 -1.53 -10.69
N ILE A 150 24.72 -1.19 -11.72
CA ILE A 150 25.91 -0.34 -11.56
C ILE A 150 25.54 1.00 -10.94
N LEU A 151 24.45 1.63 -11.40
CA LEU A 151 24.00 2.92 -10.87
C LEU A 151 23.44 2.78 -9.45
N LYS A 152 22.67 1.71 -9.15
CA LYS A 152 22.18 1.42 -7.79
C LYS A 152 23.35 1.29 -6.81
N GLU A 153 24.34 0.46 -7.13
CA GLU A 153 25.54 0.26 -6.30
C GLU A 153 26.33 1.55 -6.12
N ALA A 154 26.58 2.29 -7.21
CA ALA A 154 27.34 3.54 -7.17
C ALA A 154 26.66 4.62 -6.31
N ILE A 155 25.32 4.70 -6.33
CA ILE A 155 24.55 5.63 -5.49
C ILE A 155 24.69 5.25 -4.00
N TYR A 156 24.52 3.98 -3.65
CA TYR A 156 24.69 3.52 -2.27
C TYR A 156 26.12 3.71 -1.77
N ASP A 157 27.12 3.43 -2.59
CA ASP A 157 28.53 3.70 -2.28
C ASP A 157 28.79 5.18 -2.01
N TYR A 158 28.21 6.05 -2.83
CA TYR A 158 28.35 7.50 -2.67
C TYR A 158 27.70 7.99 -1.38
N TRP A 159 26.48 7.53 -1.05
CA TRP A 159 25.82 7.87 0.21
C TRP A 159 26.62 7.38 1.42
N ARG A 160 27.06 6.13 1.42
CA ARG A 160 27.85 5.56 2.52
C ARG A 160 29.14 6.33 2.80
N LYS A 161 29.84 6.77 1.74
CA LYS A 161 31.06 7.58 1.88
C LYS A 161 30.76 8.94 2.49
N ARG A 162 29.64 9.55 2.12
CA ARG A 162 29.26 10.88 2.62
C ARG A 162 28.72 10.85 4.04
N GLU A 163 27.92 9.85 4.39
CA GLU A 163 27.34 9.70 5.73
C GLU A 163 28.34 9.13 6.74
N GLY A 164 29.37 8.42 6.28
CA GLY A 164 30.49 7.93 7.10
C GLY A 164 31.59 8.96 7.38
N GLU A 165 31.53 10.16 6.79
CA GLU A 165 32.48 11.26 7.01
C GLU A 165 32.01 12.27 8.09
N ASP A 166 30.80 12.09 8.64
CA ASP A 166 30.20 12.95 9.70
C ASP A 166 30.29 12.34 11.13
N THR A 167 31.25 11.44 11.38
CA THR A 167 31.67 10.99 12.75
C THR A 167 33.13 11.25 13.00
#